data_AF-A0AAX2H1Q8-F1
#
_entry.id   AF-A0AAX2H1Q8-F1
#
_cell.length_a   1.000
_cell.length_b   1.000
_cell.length_c   1.000
_cell.angle_alpha   90.00
_cell.angle_beta   90.00
_cell.angle_gamma   90.00
#
_symmetry.space_group_name_H-M   'P 1'
#
loop_
_entity.id
_entity.type
_entity.pdbx_description
1 polymer ?
#
loop_
_entity_poly.entity_id
_entity_poly.type
_entity_poly.pdbx_seq_one_letter_code
_entity_poly.pdbx_strand_id
1 'polypeptide(L)'
;MGLEYRDIDVRSREHMVKEIEADIHANKLFTGKRLTEEGVKAWPELLKEAAANHSDDWLADQIRARRLMKSQEQRAKPKGGFTLAQVPHNAPETLAEGEFNRYFVRGLCLKAIEEQIPELEAYRAKHSSVPRPESEAVIGRRFAPEQLLEDIRNSPGVEPALGVPPGPNSGISVKIP
;
A
#
# COMPACT_ATOMS: atom_id res chain seq x y z
N MET A 1 10.51 7.82 -6.50
CA MET A 1 9.29 8.30 -7.14
C MET A 1 8.25 7.23 -6.93
N GLY A 2 7.24 7.61 -6.18
CA GLY A 2 6.12 6.80 -5.77
C GLY A 2 5.10 6.65 -6.88
N LEU A 3 3.90 6.26 -6.48
CA LEU A 3 2.77 6.13 -7.39
C LEU A 3 2.14 7.49 -7.68
N GLU A 4 1.74 7.70 -8.93
CA GLU A 4 0.94 8.83 -9.36
C GLU A 4 -0.54 8.55 -9.09
N TYR A 5 -1.03 8.96 -7.93
CA TYR A 5 -2.42 8.74 -7.52
C TYR A 5 -3.39 9.71 -8.22
N ARG A 6 -4.23 9.18 -9.09
CA ARG A 6 -5.38 9.90 -9.66
C ARG A 6 -6.51 9.99 -8.64
N ASP A 7 -7.30 11.06 -8.70
CA ASP A 7 -8.48 11.27 -7.83
C ASP A 7 -8.16 11.32 -6.32
N ILE A 8 -6.90 11.54 -5.95
CA ILE A 8 -6.51 11.82 -4.57
C ILE A 8 -6.86 13.27 -4.22
N ASP A 9 -7.96 13.43 -3.53
CA ASP A 9 -8.48 14.70 -3.03
C ASP A 9 -8.78 14.66 -1.54
N VAL A 10 -9.28 15.78 -1.00
CA VAL A 10 -9.65 15.92 0.41
C VAL A 10 -10.58 14.78 0.87
N ARG A 11 -11.57 14.39 0.04
CA ARG A 11 -12.55 13.38 0.44
C ARG A 11 -11.95 11.99 0.48
N SER A 12 -11.16 11.62 -0.53
CA SER A 12 -10.44 10.35 -0.53
C SER A 12 -9.46 10.26 0.65
N ARG A 13 -8.78 11.35 1.01
CA ARG A 13 -7.84 11.41 2.14
C ARG A 13 -8.53 11.28 3.50
N GLU A 14 -9.68 11.93 3.68
CA GLU A 14 -10.54 11.71 4.86
C GLU A 14 -10.91 10.24 5.01
N HIS A 15 -11.29 9.58 3.92
CA HIS A 15 -11.63 8.16 3.93
C HIS A 15 -10.39 7.27 4.17
N MET A 16 -9.22 7.60 3.63
CA MET A 16 -7.95 6.92 3.94
C MET A 16 -7.66 6.96 5.44
N VAL A 17 -7.75 8.15 6.07
CA VAL A 17 -7.50 8.32 7.50
C VAL A 17 -8.49 7.50 8.34
N LYS A 18 -9.78 7.53 8.00
CA LYS A 18 -10.81 6.71 8.69
C LYS A 18 -10.50 5.22 8.63
N GLU A 19 -10.06 4.73 7.47
CA GLU A 19 -9.70 3.32 7.30
C GLU A 19 -8.44 2.94 8.10
N ILE A 20 -7.43 3.83 8.15
CA ILE A 20 -6.23 3.63 8.98
C ILE A 20 -6.62 3.59 10.45
N GLU A 21 -7.44 4.52 10.92
CA GLU A 21 -7.92 4.55 12.30
C GLU A 21 -8.72 3.29 12.63
N ALA A 22 -9.61 2.84 11.75
CA ALA A 22 -10.36 1.61 11.96
C ALA A 22 -9.43 0.39 12.13
N ASP A 23 -8.38 0.28 11.32
CA ASP A 23 -7.40 -0.80 11.40
C ASP A 23 -6.50 -0.70 12.65
N ILE A 24 -6.19 0.51 13.12
CA ILE A 24 -5.50 0.73 14.39
C ILE A 24 -6.36 0.23 15.56
N HIS A 25 -7.63 0.65 15.63
CA HIS A 25 -8.54 0.24 16.70
C HIS A 25 -8.82 -1.27 16.69
N ALA A 26 -8.87 -1.87 15.50
CA ALA A 26 -9.06 -3.31 15.34
C ALA A 26 -7.77 -4.14 15.49
N ASN A 27 -6.62 -3.50 15.73
CA ASN A 27 -5.30 -4.13 15.75
C ASN A 27 -4.99 -4.95 14.48
N LYS A 28 -5.40 -4.43 13.32
CA LYS A 28 -5.22 -5.02 11.98
C LYS A 28 -4.17 -4.31 11.14
N LEU A 29 -3.63 -3.19 11.62
CA LEU A 29 -2.63 -2.41 10.90
C LEU A 29 -1.41 -3.26 10.56
N PHE A 30 -1.11 -3.40 9.27
CA PHE A 30 0.06 -4.13 8.80
C PHE A 30 1.33 -3.29 9.01
N THR A 31 2.32 -3.87 9.68
CA THR A 31 3.60 -3.22 10.02
C THR A 31 4.80 -3.85 9.30
N GLY A 32 4.59 -4.92 8.53
CA GLY A 32 5.66 -5.67 7.88
C GLY A 32 6.67 -6.31 8.87
N LYS A 33 7.61 -7.10 8.34
CA LYS A 33 8.62 -7.80 9.18
C LYS A 33 9.89 -6.98 9.41
N ARG A 34 10.07 -5.92 8.62
CA ARG A 34 11.33 -5.18 8.45
C ARG A 34 11.39 -3.89 9.26
N LEU A 35 10.30 -3.44 9.86
CA LEU A 35 10.34 -2.34 10.82
C LEU A 35 11.10 -2.77 12.09
N THR A 36 11.82 -1.82 12.68
CA THR A 36 12.36 -1.90 14.05
C THR A 36 11.22 -1.77 15.06
N GLU A 37 11.51 -1.99 16.34
CA GLU A 37 10.51 -1.76 17.41
C GLU A 37 10.05 -0.29 17.47
N GLU A 38 10.98 0.64 17.28
CA GLU A 38 10.66 2.06 17.14
C GLU A 38 9.83 2.34 15.89
N GLY A 39 10.17 1.68 14.77
CA GLY A 39 9.40 1.73 13.54
C GLY A 39 7.96 1.29 13.71
N VAL A 40 7.72 0.16 14.39
CA VAL A 40 6.37 -0.34 14.69
C VAL A 40 5.59 0.66 15.53
N LYS A 41 6.22 1.32 16.51
CA LYS A 41 5.58 2.34 17.35
C LYS A 41 5.24 3.61 16.58
N ALA A 42 6.12 4.04 15.67
CA ALA A 42 5.93 5.26 14.88
C ALA A 42 5.02 5.08 13.66
N TRP A 43 4.87 3.84 13.17
CA TRP A 43 4.17 3.53 11.92
C TRP A 43 2.72 4.03 11.83
N PRO A 44 1.85 3.82 12.85
CA PRO A 44 0.46 4.26 12.77
C PRO A 44 0.31 5.75 12.49
N GLU A 45 1.07 6.59 13.23
CA GLU A 45 1.00 8.04 13.09
C GLU A 45 1.65 8.53 11.79
N LEU A 46 2.75 7.92 11.35
CA LEU A 46 3.37 8.26 10.07
C LEU A 46 2.44 7.94 8.88
N LEU A 47 1.77 6.80 8.91
CA LEU A 47 0.86 6.39 7.85
C LEU A 47 -0.38 7.32 7.79
N LYS A 48 -0.92 7.68 8.96
CA LYS A 48 -2.03 8.64 9.07
C LYS A 48 -1.64 10.03 8.57
N GLU A 49 -0.47 10.53 8.94
CA GLU A 49 0.07 11.81 8.48
C GLU A 49 0.29 11.82 6.96
N ALA A 50 0.83 10.73 6.42
CA ALA A 50 1.01 10.57 4.98
C ALA A 50 -0.35 10.62 4.25
N ALA A 51 -1.34 9.86 4.74
CA ALA A 51 -2.68 9.83 4.18
C ALA A 51 -3.37 11.20 4.23
N ALA A 52 -3.21 11.94 5.33
CA ALA A 52 -3.82 13.25 5.48
C ALA A 52 -3.17 14.31 4.57
N ASN A 53 -1.83 14.36 4.51
CA ASN A 53 -1.14 15.57 4.03
C ASN A 53 -0.03 15.31 2.99
N HIS A 54 0.38 14.07 2.79
CA HIS A 54 1.58 13.78 1.99
C HIS A 54 1.37 12.63 1.00
N SER A 55 2.47 11.95 0.64
CA SER A 55 2.56 10.87 -0.34
C SER A 55 3.32 9.67 0.23
N ASP A 56 3.33 8.59 -0.54
CA ASP A 56 4.17 7.41 -0.31
C ASP A 56 5.67 7.73 -0.36
N ASP A 57 6.13 8.61 -1.24
CA ASP A 57 7.53 9.09 -1.26
C ASP A 57 7.91 9.77 0.07
N TRP A 58 7.05 10.68 0.58
CA TRP A 58 7.29 11.33 1.88
C TRP A 58 7.35 10.30 3.01
N LEU A 59 6.46 9.32 3.00
CA LEU A 59 6.41 8.25 4.00
C LEU A 59 7.69 7.41 3.97
N ALA A 60 8.17 7.03 2.77
CA ALA A 60 9.44 6.32 2.60
C ALA A 60 10.63 7.13 3.13
N ASP A 61 10.66 8.43 2.87
CA ASP A 61 11.70 9.32 3.36
C ASP A 61 11.67 9.45 4.90
N GLN A 62 10.49 9.51 5.53
CA GLN A 62 10.39 9.48 6.99
C GLN A 62 10.92 8.17 7.60
N ILE A 63 10.59 7.03 6.99
CA ILE A 63 11.10 5.72 7.40
C ILE A 63 12.63 5.70 7.33
N ARG A 64 13.21 6.25 6.25
CA ARG A 64 14.66 6.29 6.04
C ARG A 64 15.36 7.25 6.99
N ALA A 65 14.89 8.49 7.09
CA ALA A 65 15.50 9.54 7.91
C ALA A 65 15.53 9.17 9.39
N ARG A 66 14.47 8.51 9.87
CA ARG A 66 14.34 8.05 11.26
C ARG A 66 14.92 6.65 11.49
N ARG A 67 15.50 6.01 10.48
CA ARG A 67 16.12 4.67 10.55
C ARG A 67 15.17 3.60 11.11
N LEU A 68 13.91 3.64 10.69
CA LEU A 68 12.86 2.77 11.21
C LEU A 68 12.90 1.34 10.65
N MET A 69 13.80 1.05 9.71
CA MET A 69 14.00 -0.28 9.14
C MET A 69 15.16 -1.01 9.80
N LYS A 70 14.99 -2.30 10.04
CA LYS A 70 16.08 -3.21 10.44
C LYS A 70 17.18 -3.16 9.39
N SER A 71 18.43 -3.25 9.83
CA SER A 71 19.57 -3.35 8.91
C SER A 71 19.69 -4.74 8.29
N GLN A 72 19.29 -5.78 9.03
CA GLN A 72 19.44 -7.17 8.60
C GLN A 72 18.13 -7.97 8.77
N GLU A 73 17.95 -8.96 7.91
CA GLU A 73 16.86 -9.93 7.99
C GLU A 73 17.38 -11.36 7.86
N GLN A 74 16.67 -12.31 8.49
CA GLN A 74 16.94 -13.73 8.28
C GLN A 74 16.41 -14.17 6.92
N ARG A 75 17.28 -14.76 6.11
CA ARG A 75 16.96 -15.30 4.79
C ARG A 75 17.18 -16.81 4.79
N ALA A 76 16.18 -17.56 4.34
CA ALA A 76 16.32 -19.01 4.16
C ALA A 76 17.32 -19.31 3.02
N LYS A 77 18.19 -20.29 3.23
CA LYS A 77 19.12 -20.76 2.20
C LYS A 77 18.45 -21.83 1.33
N PRO A 78 18.80 -21.93 0.03
CA PRO A 78 18.23 -22.95 -0.87
C PRO A 78 18.42 -24.40 -0.40
N LYS A 79 19.47 -24.67 0.39
CA LYS A 79 19.82 -26.00 0.92
C LYS A 79 19.44 -26.19 2.40
N GLY A 80 18.53 -25.36 2.93
CA GLY A 80 18.12 -25.40 4.34
C GLY A 80 18.97 -24.53 5.26
N GLY A 81 18.39 -24.14 6.41
CA GLY A 81 18.98 -23.21 7.37
C GLY A 81 18.79 -21.73 7.00
N PHE A 82 19.28 -20.84 7.87
CA PHE A 82 19.13 -19.38 7.72
C PHE A 82 20.48 -18.67 7.56
N THR A 83 20.46 -17.50 6.95
CA THR A 83 21.57 -16.55 6.90
C THR A 83 21.09 -15.16 7.26
N LEU A 84 21.98 -14.29 7.71
CA LEU A 84 21.70 -12.86 7.84
C LEU A 84 21.99 -12.20 6.49
N ALA A 85 20.97 -11.57 5.92
CA ALA A 85 21.09 -10.75 4.73
C ALA A 85 20.82 -9.28 5.11
N GLN A 86 21.42 -8.35 4.37
CA GLN A 86 21.06 -6.95 4.51
C GLN A 86 19.63 -6.74 4.01
N VAL A 87 18.86 -5.93 4.74
CA VAL A 87 17.55 -5.48 4.25
C VAL A 87 17.76 -4.69 2.95
N PRO A 88 16.97 -4.94 1.90
CA PRO A 88 17.09 -4.20 0.64
C PRO A 88 17.02 -2.68 0.86
N HIS A 89 17.86 -1.93 0.15
CA HIS A 89 17.90 -0.47 0.28
C HIS A 89 16.56 0.20 -0.07
N ASN A 90 15.77 -0.44 -0.94
CA ASN A 90 14.45 0.03 -1.40
C ASN A 90 13.29 -0.48 -0.51
N ALA A 91 13.58 -1.07 0.65
CA ALA A 91 12.56 -1.59 1.54
C ALA A 91 11.64 -0.50 2.14
N PRO A 92 12.12 0.71 2.50
CA PRO A 92 11.25 1.82 2.90
C PRO A 92 10.19 2.15 1.82
N GLU A 93 10.62 2.27 0.58
CA GLU A 93 9.78 2.57 -0.58
C GLU A 93 8.77 1.45 -0.81
N THR A 94 9.22 0.20 -0.75
CA THR A 94 8.36 -0.97 -0.94
C THR A 94 7.23 -1.02 0.11
N LEU A 95 7.53 -0.69 1.37
CA LEU A 95 6.54 -0.65 2.45
C LEU A 95 5.60 0.54 2.31
N ALA A 96 6.15 1.74 2.10
CA ALA A 96 5.39 2.97 1.98
C ALA A 96 4.44 2.94 0.76
N GLU A 97 4.95 2.60 -0.42
CA GLU A 97 4.17 2.49 -1.67
C GLU A 97 3.02 1.48 -1.51
N GLY A 98 3.33 0.29 -0.98
CA GLY A 98 2.36 -0.77 -0.81
C GLY A 98 1.22 -0.37 0.11
N GLU A 99 1.54 0.03 1.34
CA GLU A 99 0.50 0.32 2.34
C GLU A 99 -0.24 1.63 2.04
N PHE A 100 0.45 2.69 1.58
CA PHE A 100 -0.23 3.91 1.15
C PHE A 100 -1.23 3.62 0.03
N ASN A 101 -0.82 2.85 -0.99
CA ASN A 101 -1.70 2.51 -2.11
C ASN A 101 -2.93 1.70 -1.63
N ARG A 102 -2.76 0.77 -0.69
CA ARG A 102 -3.90 0.03 -0.12
C ARG A 102 -4.92 0.94 0.53
N TYR A 103 -4.47 1.88 1.37
CA TYR A 103 -5.38 2.83 2.00
C TYR A 103 -5.97 3.81 1.01
N PHE A 104 -5.20 4.26 0.02
CA PHE A 104 -5.70 5.08 -1.08
C PHE A 104 -6.84 4.37 -1.82
N VAL A 105 -6.66 3.11 -2.23
CA VAL A 105 -7.69 2.33 -2.92
C VAL A 105 -8.93 2.18 -2.04
N ARG A 106 -8.78 1.85 -0.75
CA ARG A 106 -9.90 1.77 0.20
C ARG A 106 -10.64 3.11 0.32
N GLY A 107 -9.90 4.21 0.42
CA GLY A 107 -10.43 5.56 0.49
C GLY A 107 -11.19 5.96 -0.77
N LEU A 108 -10.67 5.61 -1.94
CA LEU A 108 -11.33 5.85 -3.22
C LEU A 108 -12.59 4.99 -3.39
N CYS A 109 -12.59 3.73 -2.93
CA CYS A 109 -13.81 2.93 -2.89
C CYS A 109 -14.90 3.59 -2.03
N LEU A 110 -14.56 4.07 -0.83
CA LEU A 110 -15.52 4.75 0.04
C LEU A 110 -16.08 6.03 -0.60
N LYS A 111 -15.23 6.82 -1.26
CA LYS A 111 -15.66 7.98 -2.04
C LYS A 111 -16.61 7.57 -3.18
N ALA A 112 -16.26 6.54 -3.95
CA ALA A 112 -17.07 6.06 -5.06
C ALA A 112 -18.45 5.56 -4.60
N ILE A 113 -18.52 4.84 -3.47
CA ILE A 113 -19.77 4.40 -2.84
C ILE A 113 -20.63 5.61 -2.43
N GLU A 114 -20.02 6.60 -1.78
CA GLU A 114 -20.70 7.83 -1.35
C GLU A 114 -21.26 8.63 -2.54
N GLU A 115 -20.50 8.71 -3.64
CA GLU A 115 -20.86 9.43 -4.86
C GLU A 115 -21.67 8.59 -5.87
N GLN A 116 -22.05 7.37 -5.51
CA GLN A 116 -22.79 6.42 -6.34
C GLN A 116 -22.11 6.12 -7.69
N ILE A 117 -20.77 6.11 -7.71
CA ILE A 117 -19.96 5.72 -8.86
C ILE A 117 -19.92 4.18 -8.92
N PRO A 118 -20.39 3.55 -10.00
CA PRO A 118 -20.62 2.09 -10.01
C PRO A 118 -19.33 1.27 -10.17
N GLU A 119 -18.23 1.89 -10.61
CA GLU A 119 -17.02 1.17 -10.94
C GLU A 119 -15.75 2.04 -10.79
N LEU A 120 -14.65 1.38 -10.43
CA LEU A 120 -13.29 1.91 -10.47
C LEU A 120 -12.46 1.13 -11.49
N GLU A 121 -11.52 1.80 -12.16
CA GLU A 121 -10.68 1.20 -13.20
C GLU A 121 -9.22 1.10 -12.75
N ALA A 122 -8.61 -0.08 -12.89
CA ALA A 122 -7.19 -0.25 -12.62
C ALA A 122 -6.31 0.38 -13.71
N TYR A 123 -5.21 1.01 -13.30
CA TYR A 123 -4.26 1.66 -14.21
C TYR A 123 -2.82 1.56 -13.71
N ARG A 124 -1.88 1.89 -14.60
CA ARG A 124 -0.45 2.02 -14.33
C ARG A 124 -0.18 3.36 -13.63
N ALA A 125 0.07 3.33 -12.33
CA ALA A 125 0.38 4.50 -11.52
C ALA A 125 1.89 4.80 -11.43
N LYS A 126 2.75 3.89 -11.87
CA LYS A 126 4.20 4.10 -11.92
C LYS A 126 4.82 3.36 -13.09
N HIS A 127 5.72 4.02 -13.81
CA HIS A 127 6.44 3.38 -14.91
C HIS A 127 7.25 2.17 -14.43
N SER A 128 7.15 1.07 -15.18
CA SER A 128 8.00 -0.10 -15.02
C SER A 128 8.58 -0.46 -16.38
N SER A 129 9.91 -0.59 -16.45
CA SER A 129 10.60 -1.00 -17.67
C SER A 129 10.43 -2.50 -17.98
N VAL A 130 10.12 -3.30 -16.96
CA VAL A 130 9.87 -4.74 -17.07
C VAL A 130 8.66 -5.09 -16.20
N PRO A 131 7.44 -4.75 -16.66
CA PRO A 131 6.23 -5.02 -15.89
C PRO A 131 5.97 -6.52 -15.82
N ARG A 132 5.45 -6.97 -14.68
CA ARG A 132 5.08 -8.37 -14.51
C ARG A 132 3.80 -8.66 -15.31
N PRO A 133 3.68 -9.81 -16.00
CA PRO A 133 2.49 -10.12 -16.80
C PRO A 133 1.18 -10.01 -16.01
N GLU A 134 1.17 -10.44 -14.75
CA GLU A 134 0.01 -10.34 -13.87
C GLU A 134 -0.41 -8.90 -13.57
N SER A 135 0.56 -7.97 -13.49
CA SER A 135 0.27 -6.54 -13.29
C SER A 135 -0.28 -5.89 -14.56
N GLU A 136 0.19 -6.31 -15.74
CA GLU A 136 -0.35 -5.84 -17.03
C GLU A 136 -1.78 -6.33 -17.27
N ALA A 137 -2.05 -7.60 -16.94
CA ALA A 137 -3.36 -8.22 -17.13
C ALA A 137 -4.48 -7.53 -16.33
N VAL A 138 -4.13 -6.74 -15.31
CA VAL A 138 -5.10 -6.06 -14.45
C VAL A 138 -5.46 -4.67 -14.97
N ILE A 139 -4.63 -4.04 -15.80
CA ILE A 139 -4.89 -2.69 -16.32
C ILE A 139 -6.17 -2.68 -17.17
N GLY A 140 -7.02 -1.67 -16.96
CA GLY A 140 -8.30 -1.50 -17.65
C GLY A 140 -9.42 -2.38 -17.10
N ARG A 141 -9.14 -3.31 -16.17
CA ARG A 141 -10.20 -4.03 -15.46
C ARG A 141 -10.98 -3.05 -14.58
N ARG A 142 -12.28 -3.28 -14.51
CA ARG A 142 -13.22 -2.50 -13.70
C ARG A 142 -13.73 -3.31 -12.53
N PHE A 143 -13.93 -2.63 -11.40
CA PHE A 143 -14.32 -3.25 -10.13
C PHE A 143 -15.46 -2.47 -9.49
N ALA A 144 -16.45 -3.19 -8.97
CA ALA A 144 -17.45 -2.59 -8.09
C ALA A 144 -16.78 -2.12 -6.79
N PRO A 145 -16.98 -0.86 -6.35
CA PRO A 145 -16.30 -0.31 -5.17
C PRO A 145 -16.49 -1.15 -3.90
N GLU A 146 -17.68 -1.69 -3.66
CA GLU A 146 -18.01 -2.49 -2.48
C GLU A 146 -17.22 -3.81 -2.46
N GLN A 147 -17.17 -4.50 -3.60
CA GLN A 147 -16.46 -5.78 -3.72
C GLN A 147 -14.94 -5.58 -3.58
N LEU A 148 -14.40 -4.52 -4.19
CA LEU A 148 -12.99 -4.19 -4.08
C LEU A 148 -12.60 -3.80 -2.64
N LEU A 149 -13.42 -2.98 -1.99
CA LEU A 149 -13.20 -2.56 -0.60
C LEU A 149 -13.19 -3.76 0.35
N GLU A 150 -14.15 -4.69 0.20
CA GLU A 150 -14.25 -5.90 1.01
C GLU A 150 -13.03 -6.80 0.82
N ASP A 151 -12.62 -7.05 -0.43
CA ASP A 151 -11.46 -7.89 -0.75
C ASP A 151 -10.16 -7.35 -0.12
N ILE A 152 -9.92 -6.04 -0.21
CA ILE A 152 -8.73 -5.41 0.35
C ILE A 152 -8.73 -5.46 1.88
N ARG A 153 -9.88 -5.19 2.53
CA ARG A 153 -10.03 -5.26 4.00
C ARG A 153 -9.79 -6.67 4.54
N ASN A 154 -10.10 -7.70 3.76
CA ASN A 154 -9.94 -9.10 4.14
C ASN A 154 -8.55 -9.68 3.82
N SER A 155 -7.66 -8.90 3.18
CA SER A 155 -6.37 -9.38 2.68
C SER A 155 -5.13 -8.68 3.30
N PRO A 156 -5.09 -8.28 4.58
CA PRO A 156 -4.02 -7.44 5.13
C PRO A 156 -2.63 -8.09 4.97
N GLY A 157 -1.67 -7.31 4.49
CA GLY A 157 -0.29 -7.77 4.25
C GLY A 157 -0.10 -8.76 3.10
N VAL A 158 -1.16 -9.19 2.41
CA VAL A 158 -1.12 -10.13 1.27
C VAL A 158 -1.81 -9.56 0.04
N GLU A 159 -1.60 -10.21 -1.11
CA GLU A 159 -2.24 -9.83 -2.38
C GLU A 159 -3.74 -10.16 -2.33
N PRO A 160 -4.64 -9.19 -2.63
CA PRO A 160 -6.09 -9.41 -2.66
C PRO A 160 -6.53 -10.34 -3.79
N ALA A 161 -7.68 -11.00 -3.65
CA ALA A 161 -8.16 -11.98 -4.63
C ALA A 161 -8.52 -11.35 -5.99
N LEU A 162 -8.94 -10.08 -5.98
CA LEU A 162 -9.24 -9.31 -7.19
C LEU A 162 -7.97 -8.80 -7.90
N GLY A 163 -6.81 -8.91 -7.23
CA GLY A 163 -5.50 -8.55 -7.77
C GLY A 163 -5.16 -7.06 -7.69
N VAL A 164 -5.90 -6.27 -6.89
CA VAL A 164 -5.67 -4.83 -6.74
C VAL A 164 -5.73 -4.37 -5.27
N PRO A 165 -4.71 -3.66 -4.76
CA PRO A 165 -3.41 -3.46 -5.40
C PRO A 165 -2.64 -4.79 -5.51
N PRO A 166 -2.02 -5.10 -6.68
CA PRO A 166 -1.14 -6.26 -6.79
C PRO A 166 0.09 -6.01 -5.93
N GLY A 167 0.74 -7.10 -5.48
CA GLY A 167 1.81 -7.06 -4.48
C GLY A 167 2.93 -6.02 -4.70
N PRO A 168 3.86 -5.88 -3.73
CA PRO A 168 4.75 -4.72 -3.68
C PRO A 168 5.53 -4.47 -4.98
N ASN A 169 5.69 -3.17 -5.33
CA ASN A 169 6.31 -2.69 -6.57
C ASN A 169 5.56 -3.09 -7.86
N SER A 170 4.25 -3.37 -7.78
CA SER A 170 3.45 -3.65 -8.98
C SER A 170 3.23 -2.43 -9.86
N GLY A 171 3.27 -1.21 -9.30
CA GLY A 171 3.00 0.02 -10.04
C GLY A 171 1.54 0.19 -10.48
N ILE A 172 0.59 -0.52 -9.86
CA ILE A 172 -0.83 -0.51 -10.21
C ILE A 172 -1.65 0.12 -9.09
N SER A 173 -2.62 0.95 -9.46
CA SER A 173 -3.64 1.52 -8.58
C SER A 173 -4.99 1.60 -9.30
N VAL A 174 -6.00 2.22 -8.69
CA VAL A 174 -7.33 2.45 -9.30
C VAL A 174 -7.67 3.93 -9.39
N LYS A 175 -8.48 4.28 -10.38
CA LYS A 175 -9.00 5.63 -10.63
C LYS A 175 -10.52 5.56 -10.84
N ILE A 176 -11.18 6.70 -10.77
CA ILE A 176 -12.52 6.84 -11.34
C ILE A 176 -12.37 6.85 -12.89
N PRO A 177 -13.21 6.10 -13.65
CA PRO A 177 -13.08 5.96 -15.10
C PRO A 177 -13.09 7.28 -15.89
#